data_AF-A0A3D0UKE3-F1
#
_entry.id   AF-A0A3D0UKE3-F1
#
_cell.length_a   1.000
_cell.length_b   1.000
_cell.length_c   1.000
_cell.angle_alpha   90.00
_cell.angle_beta   90.00
_cell.angle_gamma   90.00
#
_symmetry.space_group_name_H-M   'P 1'
#
loop_
_entity.id
_entity.type
_entity.pdbx_description
1 polymer ?
#
loop_
_entity_poly.entity_id
_entity_poly.type
_entity_poly.pdbx_seq_one_letter_code
_entity_poly.pdbx_strand_id
1 'polypeptide(L)'
;VASWAGEGHLSLSDLLSYAAVCGAGLDVIPLPGDIEQDTLAGVLLDVAGLSVRLDKPLIARLMPMPSLAGGDPVGIEFPWFVKGRVMPLSSGGIRGILKQPSRIHMRSYQANKDSK
;
A
#
# COMPACT_ATOMS: atom_id res chain seq x y z
N VAL A 1 9.55 -11.46 4.77
CA VAL A 1 8.83 -10.19 4.46
C VAL A 1 8.97 -9.19 5.60
N ALA A 2 8.48 -9.48 6.82
CA ALA A 2 8.56 -8.54 7.94
C ALA A 2 10.00 -8.13 8.32
N SER A 3 10.95 -9.07 8.34
CA SER A 3 12.38 -8.77 8.58
C SER A 3 12.98 -7.88 7.49
N TRP A 4 12.79 -8.25 6.22
CA TRP A 4 13.29 -7.49 5.07
C TRP A 4 12.67 -6.08 4.95
N ALA A 5 11.37 -5.93 5.24
CA ALA A 5 10.73 -4.62 5.31
C ALA A 5 11.34 -3.76 6.43
N GLY A 6 11.67 -4.38 7.56
CA GLY A 6 12.33 -3.68 8.66
C GLY A 6 13.80 -3.31 8.42
N GLU A 7 14.49 -4.08 7.60
CA GLU A 7 15.85 -3.78 7.15
C GLU A 7 15.87 -2.76 5.98
N GLY A 8 14.70 -2.29 5.52
CA GLY A 8 14.58 -1.33 4.42
C GLY A 8 14.74 -1.94 3.03
N HIS A 9 14.77 -3.27 2.91
CA HIS A 9 14.89 -3.99 1.65
C HIS A 9 13.57 -4.13 0.88
N LEU A 10 12.43 -3.85 1.51
CA LEU A 10 11.11 -3.88 0.89
C LEU A 10 10.38 -2.56 1.14
N SER A 11 9.97 -1.90 0.07
CA SER A 11 9.10 -0.72 0.09
C SER A 11 7.64 -1.10 -0.14
N LEU A 12 6.73 -0.14 0.11
CA LEU A 12 5.31 -0.32 -0.19
C LEU A 12 5.07 -0.57 -1.70
N SER A 13 5.83 0.10 -2.56
CA SER A 13 5.77 -0.08 -4.01
C SER A 13 6.19 -1.47 -4.44
N ASP A 14 7.15 -2.09 -3.74
CA ASP A 14 7.53 -3.48 -4.00
C ASP A 14 6.39 -4.43 -3.64
N LEU A 15 5.75 -4.23 -2.48
CA LEU A 15 4.58 -5.00 -2.08
C LEU A 15 3.41 -4.88 -3.07
N LEU A 16 3.16 -3.67 -3.59
CA LEU A 16 2.16 -3.44 -4.63
C LEU A 16 2.55 -4.12 -5.95
N SER A 17 3.84 -4.12 -6.30
CA SER A 17 4.36 -4.80 -7.49
C SER A 17 4.19 -6.31 -7.39
N TYR A 18 4.44 -6.90 -6.22
CA TYR A 18 4.12 -8.30 -5.96
C TYR A 18 2.61 -8.55 -6.06
N ALA A 19 1.80 -7.71 -5.43
CA ALA A 19 0.34 -7.81 -5.47
C ALA A 19 -0.23 -7.71 -6.90
N ALA A 20 0.43 -6.99 -7.81
CA ALA A 20 0.06 -6.93 -9.21
C ALA A 20 0.13 -8.31 -9.89
N VAL A 21 1.15 -9.11 -9.54
CA VAL A 21 1.36 -10.45 -10.10
C VAL A 21 0.55 -11.49 -9.33
N CYS A 22 0.77 -11.62 -8.02
CA CYS A 22 0.14 -12.61 -7.16
C CYS A 22 -0.07 -12.06 -5.74
N GLY A 23 -1.12 -12.50 -5.06
CA GLY A 23 -1.46 -12.04 -3.70
C GLY A 23 -2.68 -11.12 -3.65
N ALA A 24 -3.12 -10.83 -2.44
CA ALA A 24 -4.39 -10.15 -2.17
C ALA A 24 -4.29 -8.63 -1.99
N GLY A 25 -3.09 -8.03 -2.02
CA GLY A 25 -2.90 -6.60 -1.80
C GLY A 25 -2.05 -6.32 -0.55
N LEU A 26 -2.32 -5.18 0.10
CA LEU A 26 -1.60 -4.74 1.29
C LEU A 26 -2.29 -5.28 2.53
N ASP A 27 -1.58 -6.14 3.26
CA ASP A 27 -2.15 -6.82 4.39
C ASP A 27 -1.41 -6.56 5.70
N VAL A 28 -2.11 -5.92 6.65
CA VAL A 28 -1.61 -5.61 7.99
C VAL A 28 -0.27 -4.83 7.93
N ILE A 29 -0.26 -3.74 7.18
CA ILE A 29 0.95 -2.93 6.98
C ILE A 29 1.08 -1.89 8.09
N PRO A 30 2.10 -1.96 8.97
CA PRO A 30 2.35 -0.94 9.98
C PRO A 30 2.89 0.33 9.32
N LEU A 31 2.20 1.44 9.54
CA LEU A 31 2.55 2.77 9.01
C LEU A 31 2.88 3.72 10.17
N PRO A 32 3.66 4.79 9.89
CA PRO A 32 3.94 5.81 10.90
C PRO A 32 2.65 6.41 11.46
N GLY A 33 2.64 6.71 12.76
CA GLY A 33 1.46 7.29 13.42
C GLY A 33 1.16 8.72 13.01
N ASP A 34 2.18 9.44 12.55
CA ASP A 34 2.13 10.81 12.05
C ASP A 34 1.86 10.88 10.53
N ILE A 35 1.44 9.78 9.92
CA ILE A 35 1.10 9.74 8.49
C ILE A 35 0.01 10.76 8.15
N GLU A 36 0.29 11.62 7.17
CA GLU A 36 -0.69 12.57 6.67
C GLU A 36 -1.83 11.87 5.92
N GLN A 37 -3.04 12.42 6.04
CA GLN A 37 -4.23 11.89 5.36
C GLN A 37 -4.07 11.84 3.84
N ASP A 38 -3.41 12.85 3.24
CA ASP A 38 -3.16 12.91 1.80
C ASP A 38 -2.21 11.78 1.35
N THR A 39 -1.26 11.38 2.21
CA THR A 39 -0.36 10.26 1.98
C THR A 39 -1.10 8.93 2.05
N LEU A 40 -1.97 8.76 3.05
CA LEU A 40 -2.80 7.57 3.18
C LEU A 40 -3.76 7.43 1.99
N ALA A 41 -4.39 8.53 1.57
CA ALA A 41 -5.24 8.56 0.39
C ALA A 41 -4.49 8.19 -0.89
N GLY A 42 -3.22 8.61 -1.02
CA GLY A 42 -2.35 8.20 -2.12
C GLY A 42 -2.13 6.70 -2.18
N VAL A 43 -1.81 6.08 -1.04
CA VAL A 43 -1.65 4.62 -0.95
C VAL A 43 -2.93 3.88 -1.34
N LEU A 44 -4.08 4.34 -0.85
CA LEU A 44 -5.37 3.73 -1.20
C LEU A 44 -5.71 3.91 -2.68
N LEU A 45 -5.37 5.07 -3.26
CA LEU A 45 -5.55 5.34 -4.68
C LEU A 45 -4.67 4.42 -5.55
N ASP A 46 -3.43 4.15 -5.14
CA ASP A 46 -2.55 3.21 -5.84
C ASP A 46 -3.14 1.78 -5.82
N VAL A 47 -3.62 1.32 -4.67
CA VAL A 47 -4.28 0.00 -4.55
C VAL A 47 -5.54 -0.06 -5.42
N ALA A 48 -6.39 0.97 -5.36
CA ALA A 48 -7.63 1.03 -6.14
C ALA A 48 -7.35 1.09 -7.64
N GLY A 49 -6.37 1.89 -8.06
CA GLY A 49 -5.93 2.00 -9.44
C GLY A 49 -5.42 0.66 -9.97
N LEU A 50 -4.58 -0.02 -9.19
CA LEU A 50 -4.06 -1.33 -9.55
C LEU A 50 -5.16 -2.39 -9.63
N SER A 51 -6.08 -2.40 -8.67
CA SER A 51 -7.25 -3.29 -8.62
C SER A 51 -8.11 -3.16 -9.88
N VAL A 52 -8.49 -1.93 -10.24
CA VAL A 52 -9.28 -1.66 -11.45
C VAL A 52 -8.52 -2.00 -12.72
N ARG A 53 -7.23 -1.63 -12.81
CA ARG A 53 -6.42 -1.86 -14.00
C ARG A 53 -6.19 -3.34 -14.27
N LEU A 54 -6.00 -4.15 -13.23
CA LEU A 54 -5.74 -5.57 -13.36
C LEU A 54 -7.00 -6.44 -13.28
N ASP A 55 -8.16 -5.84 -13.04
CA ASP A 55 -9.41 -6.56 -12.77
C ASP A 55 -9.23 -7.61 -11.65
N LYS A 56 -8.55 -7.19 -10.58
CA LYS A 56 -8.13 -8.07 -9.48
C LYS A 56 -8.56 -7.46 -8.15
N PRO A 57 -9.31 -8.19 -7.29
CA PRO A 57 -9.80 -7.65 -6.03
C PRO A 57 -8.66 -7.53 -5.00
N LEU A 58 -7.98 -6.38 -4.99
CA LEU A 58 -6.94 -6.07 -4.01
C LEU A 58 -7.52 -5.41 -2.76
N ILE A 59 -6.98 -5.78 -1.60
CA ILE A 59 -7.30 -5.20 -0.29
C ILE A 59 -6.20 -4.26 0.20
N ALA A 60 -6.57 -3.37 1.11
CA ALA A 60 -5.63 -2.55 1.88
C ALA A 60 -6.01 -2.55 3.36
N ARG A 61 -5.28 -3.32 4.18
CA ARG A 61 -5.35 -3.30 5.64
C ARG A 61 -4.13 -2.56 6.17
N LEU A 62 -4.28 -1.24 6.34
CA LEU A 62 -3.23 -0.34 6.80
C LEU A 62 -3.38 -0.07 8.29
N MET A 63 -2.28 -0.02 9.02
CA MET A 63 -2.25 0.12 10.47
C MET A 63 -1.33 1.29 10.87
N PRO A 64 -1.83 2.54 10.89
CA PRO A 64 -1.11 3.67 11.47
C PRO A 64 -0.82 3.40 12.95
N MET A 65 0.44 3.53 13.34
CA MET A 65 0.92 3.20 14.67
C MET A 65 1.23 4.48 15.46
N PRO A 66 0.34 4.92 16.37
CA PRO A 66 0.53 6.17 17.11
C PRO A 66 1.90 6.23 17.78
N SER A 67 2.57 7.37 17.67
CA SER A 67 3.88 7.64 18.28
C SER A 67 5.06 6.80 17.77
N LEU A 68 4.88 5.99 16.72
CA LEU A 68 5.98 5.29 16.04
C LEU A 68 6.30 5.95 14.70
N ALA A 69 7.59 6.15 14.44
CA ALA A 69 8.12 6.68 13.20
C ALA A 69 8.48 5.56 12.21
N GLY A 70 8.74 5.93 10.97
CA GLY A 70 9.23 5.01 9.93
C GLY A 70 10.49 4.28 10.39
N GLY A 71 10.44 2.95 10.35
CA GLY A 71 11.51 2.09 10.79
C GLY A 71 11.47 1.73 12.27
N ASP A 72 10.55 2.22 13.11
CA ASP A 72 10.50 1.80 14.51
C ASP A 72 10.03 0.35 14.67
N PRO A 73 10.51 -0.40 15.69
CA PRO A 73 10.05 -1.75 15.95
C PRO A 73 8.57 -1.74 16.38
N VAL A 74 7.76 -2.60 15.78
CA VAL A 74 6.37 -2.82 16.19
C VAL A 74 6.38 -3.68 17.44
N GLY A 75 6.18 -3.05 18.60
CA GLY A 75 6.18 -3.69 19.92
C GLY A 75 4.86 -4.38 20.31
N ILE A 76 3.93 -4.60 19.37
CA ILE A 76 2.67 -5.27 19.69
C ILE A 76 2.96 -6.78 19.81
N GLU A 77 2.93 -7.30 21.02
CA GLU A 77 2.92 -8.75 21.27
C GLU A 77 1.49 -9.27 20.98
N PHE A 78 1.22 -9.57 19.70
CA PHE A 78 0.00 -10.25 19.29
C PHE A 78 0.37 -11.65 18.77
N PRO A 79 -0.29 -12.75 19.19
CA PRO A 79 0.12 -14.12 18.84
C PRO A 79 0.16 -14.41 17.33
N TRP A 80 -0.57 -13.61 16.55
CA TRP A 80 -0.70 -13.74 15.09
C TRP A 80 0.17 -12.74 14.32
N PHE A 81 0.91 -11.87 15.02
CA PHE A 81 1.82 -10.92 14.41
C PHE A 81 3.25 -11.43 14.49
N VAL A 82 3.93 -11.40 13.34
CA VAL A 82 5.38 -11.54 13.30
C VAL A 82 6.00 -10.20 13.69
N LYS A 83 7.05 -10.23 14.52
CA LYS A 83 7.82 -9.02 14.87
C LYS A 83 8.30 -8.34 13.60
N GLY A 84 7.87 -7.10 13.42
CA GLY A 84 8.14 -6.28 12.23
C GLY A 84 8.52 -4.86 12.62
N ARG A 85 8.73 -4.01 11.62
CA ARG A 85 9.02 -2.59 11.81
C ARG A 85 8.05 -1.77 10.98
N VAL A 86 7.80 -0.54 11.42
CA VAL A 86 6.98 0.43 10.69
C VAL A 86 7.60 0.69 9.33
N MET A 87 6.82 0.57 8.26
CA MET A 87 7.33 0.79 6.91
C MET A 87 7.42 2.30 6.63
N PRO A 88 8.59 2.84 6.27
CA PRO A 88 8.69 4.23 5.84
C PRO A 88 7.94 4.43 4.51
N LEU A 89 7.27 5.56 4.39
CA LEU A 89 6.58 5.96 3.16
C LEU A 89 7.38 7.04 2.45
N SER A 90 7.70 6.81 1.17
CA SER A 90 8.34 7.82 0.30
C SER A 90 7.32 8.70 -0.45
N SER A 91 6.02 8.51 -0.18
CA SER A 91 4.93 9.17 -0.89
C SER A 91 4.72 10.60 -0.38
N GLY A 92 4.74 11.58 -1.30
CA GLY A 92 4.49 13.00 -1.04
C GLY A 92 3.01 13.41 -0.99
N GLY A 93 2.11 12.43 -0.79
CA GLY A 93 0.66 12.62 -0.76
C GLY A 93 0.01 12.89 -2.11
N ILE A 94 -1.33 12.82 -2.15
CA ILE A 94 -2.12 13.25 -3.30
C ILE A 94 -2.01 14.76 -3.51
N ARG A 95 -1.82 15.20 -4.76
CA ARG A 95 -1.67 16.62 -5.13
C ARG A 95 -2.49 16.96 -6.36
N GLY A 96 -2.74 18.25 -6.57
CA GLY A 96 -3.44 18.76 -7.75
C GLY A 96 -4.87 18.23 -7.88
N ILE A 97 -5.21 17.68 -9.05
CA ILE A 97 -6.56 17.19 -9.36
C ILE A 97 -7.02 16.05 -8.43
N LEU A 98 -6.07 15.27 -7.89
CA LEU A 98 -6.36 14.13 -7.03
C LEU A 98 -6.77 14.53 -5.61
N LYS A 99 -6.50 15.77 -5.19
CA LYS A 99 -6.90 16.27 -3.86
C LYS A 99 -8.39 16.61 -3.79
N GLN A 100 -9.03 16.80 -4.92
CA GLN A 100 -10.45 17.14 -4.98
C GLN A 100 -11.32 15.88 -4.96
N PRO A 101 -12.44 15.87 -4.22
CA PRO A 101 -13.37 14.74 -4.21
C PRO A 101 -14.05 14.63 -5.58
N SER A 102 -13.44 13.83 -6.46
CA SER A 102 -13.85 13.67 -7.85
C SER A 102 -13.93 12.19 -8.21
N ARG A 103 -14.84 11.85 -9.14
CA ARG A 103 -14.92 10.50 -9.68
C ARG A 103 -13.86 10.32 -10.75
N ILE A 104 -12.91 9.43 -10.51
CA ILE A 104 -11.91 9.03 -11.51
C ILE A 104 -12.45 7.80 -12.23
N HIS A 105 -12.65 7.90 -13.54
CA HIS A 105 -13.03 6.75 -14.35
C HIS A 105 -11.77 6.05 -14.87
N MET A 106 -11.56 4.81 -14.45
CA MET A 106 -10.46 3.96 -14.90
C MET A 106 -11.02 2.75 -15.63
N ARG A 107 -10.33 2.31 -16.69
CA ARG A 107 -10.66 1.10 -17.44
C ARG A 107 -9.66 0.00 -17.11
N SER A 108 -10.14 -1.23 -16.99
CA SER A 108 -9.27 -2.39 -16.91
C SER A 108 -8.39 -2.49 -18.15
N TYR A 109 -7.18 -2.99 -17.95
CA TYR A 109 -6.30 -3.30 -19.05
C TYR A 109 -6.81 -4.54 -19.77
N GLN A 110 -7.06 -4.41 -21.07
CA GLN A 110 -7.32 -5.56 -21.93
C GLN A 110 -6.06 -5.81 -22.76
N ALA A 111 -5.35 -6.89 -22.44
CA ALA A 111 -4.33 -7.41 -23.34
C ALA A 111 -5.02 -7.71 -24.67
N ASN A 112 -4.45 -7.21 -25.77
CA ASN A 112 -5.00 -7.29 -27.12
C ASN A 112 -5.52 -8.71 -27.41
N LYS A 113 -6.84 -8.93 -27.27
CA LYS A 113 -7.47 -10.23 -27.52
C LYS A 113 -7.63 -10.52 -29.01
N ASP A 114 -7.23 -9.59 -29.87
CA ASP A 114 -7.37 -9.65 -31.33
C ASP A 114 -6.16 -10.25 -32.06
N SER A 115 -5.34 -11.05 -31.36
CA SER A 115 -4.26 -11.81 -31.99
C SER A 115 -4.42 -13.31 -31.74
N LYS A 116 -5.49 -13.88 -32.28
CA LYS A 116 -5.51 -15.21 -32.94
C LYS A 116 -6.87 -15.50 -33.56
#